data_AF-A0A554LDM8-F1
#
_entry.id   AF-A0A554LDM8-F1
#
_cell.length_a   1.000
_cell.length_b   1.000
_cell.length_c   1.000
_cell.angle_alpha   90.00
_cell.angle_beta   90.00
_cell.angle_gamma   90.00
#
_symmetry.space_group_name_H-M   'P 1'
#
loop_
_entity.id
_entity.type
_entity.pdbx_description
1 polymer ?
#
loop_
_entity_poly.entity_id
_entity_poly.type
_entity_poly.pdbx_seq_one_letter_code
_entity_poly.pdbx_strand_id
1 'polypeptide(L)'
;MNAADGVLNFSKDLMELTGISKTGSIVTLWVQEPAYSNSNGSLDYGGVVLNPGYNGTSGTILTATFRVKGAGTGAVSFSSASVLANDGLGTNILSSSSGGSYSFISKKAATPSPVAKTPTPAPKLAPAVFSSTHPDQNKWYRNNNPVVGWSVPADVKEVRIDLDKTSTVPQAGYPPTTAEKSFVGVNDGVWYVNVQFIMPTGPGPASSFKL
;
A
#
# COMPACT_ATOMS: atom_id res chain seq x y z
N MET A 1 -22.92 30.14 -24.69
CA MET A 1 -23.59 29.33 -23.65
C MET A 1 -23.86 30.20 -22.42
N ASN A 2 -25.04 30.08 -21.80
CA ASN A 2 -25.34 30.65 -20.48
C ASN A 2 -25.73 29.61 -19.41
N ALA A 3 -26.02 28.36 -19.78
CA ALA A 3 -26.31 27.31 -18.82
C ALA A 3 -25.95 25.93 -19.36
N ALA A 4 -25.66 25.02 -18.44
CA ALA A 4 -25.50 23.60 -18.71
C ALA A 4 -26.00 22.78 -17.52
N ASP A 5 -26.75 21.73 -17.82
CA ASP A 5 -27.21 20.75 -16.85
C ASP A 5 -27.12 19.34 -17.44
N GLY A 6 -27.10 18.34 -16.57
CA GLY A 6 -27.14 16.97 -17.02
C GLY A 6 -27.12 15.94 -15.91
N VAL A 7 -27.48 14.72 -16.31
CA VAL A 7 -27.37 13.52 -15.48
C VAL A 7 -26.43 12.54 -16.18
N LEU A 8 -25.34 12.26 -15.51
CA LEU A 8 -24.31 11.31 -15.92
C LEU A 8 -24.54 9.99 -15.17
N ASN A 9 -24.59 8.88 -15.90
CA ASN A 9 -24.60 7.54 -15.33
C ASN A 9 -23.23 6.89 -15.46
N PHE A 10 -22.88 6.03 -14.52
CA PHE A 10 -21.65 5.26 -14.53
C PHE A 10 -21.87 3.82 -14.04
N SER A 11 -21.02 2.90 -14.48
CA SER A 11 -21.07 1.49 -14.08
C SER A 11 -20.71 1.29 -12.61
N LYS A 12 -21.68 1.46 -11.70
CA LYS A 12 -21.51 1.37 -10.22
C LYS A 12 -20.92 0.06 -9.68
N ASP A 13 -21.04 -1.02 -10.45
CA ASP A 13 -20.46 -2.31 -10.07
C ASP A 13 -18.93 -2.32 -10.28
N LEU A 14 -18.44 -1.50 -11.22
CA LEU A 14 -17.03 -1.42 -11.62
C LEU A 14 -16.35 -0.12 -11.16
N MET A 15 -17.12 0.94 -10.89
CA MET A 15 -16.62 2.28 -10.60
C MET A 15 -17.33 2.87 -9.38
N GLU A 16 -16.59 3.62 -8.59
CA GLU A 16 -17.07 4.42 -7.47
C GLU A 16 -16.65 5.87 -7.67
N LEU A 17 -17.58 6.82 -7.64
CA LEU A 17 -17.25 8.24 -7.70
C LEU A 17 -16.75 8.67 -6.32
N THR A 18 -15.51 9.17 -6.26
CA THR A 18 -14.82 9.53 -5.00
C THR A 18 -14.68 11.04 -4.81
N GLY A 19 -14.91 11.83 -5.85
CA GLY A 19 -14.87 13.28 -5.72
C GLY A 19 -15.34 14.02 -6.96
N ILE A 20 -15.80 15.25 -6.74
CA ILE A 20 -16.17 16.21 -7.77
C ILE A 20 -15.31 17.45 -7.55
N SER A 21 -14.70 17.96 -8.63
CA SER A 21 -13.97 19.23 -8.63
C SER A 21 -14.60 20.22 -9.60
N LYS A 22 -14.70 21.47 -9.15
CA LYS A 22 -15.14 22.63 -9.95
C LYS A 22 -13.95 23.49 -10.41
N THR A 23 -12.72 23.05 -10.15
CA THR A 23 -11.51 23.79 -10.55
C THR A 23 -11.44 23.89 -12.07
N GLY A 24 -11.24 25.10 -12.58
CA GLY A 24 -11.22 25.37 -14.02
C GLY A 24 -12.60 25.32 -14.70
N SER A 25 -13.69 25.31 -13.92
CA SER A 25 -15.04 25.34 -14.46
C SER A 25 -15.35 26.68 -15.15
N ILE A 26 -16.07 26.63 -16.26
CA ILE A 26 -16.67 27.81 -16.91
C ILE A 26 -17.99 28.24 -16.23
N VAL A 27 -18.57 27.38 -15.39
CA VAL A 27 -19.79 27.67 -14.62
C VAL A 27 -19.44 28.65 -13.51
N THR A 28 -20.16 29.77 -13.47
CA THR A 28 -19.95 30.83 -12.47
C THR A 28 -20.89 30.70 -11.27
N LEU A 29 -22.02 30.01 -11.43
CA LEU A 29 -23.00 29.78 -10.36
C LEU A 29 -23.68 28.41 -10.55
N TRP A 30 -23.86 27.67 -9.46
CA TRP A 30 -24.56 26.39 -9.47
C TRP A 30 -25.99 26.59 -8.95
N VAL A 31 -26.98 26.39 -9.83
CA VAL A 31 -28.40 26.40 -9.45
C VAL A 31 -28.83 25.04 -8.87
N GLN A 32 -28.13 23.99 -9.31
CA GLN A 32 -28.15 22.66 -8.72
C GLN A 32 -26.71 22.25 -8.48
N GLU A 33 -26.35 22.15 -7.21
CA GLU A 33 -25.04 21.69 -6.77
C GLU A 33 -24.75 20.29 -7.33
N PRO A 34 -23.55 20.03 -7.87
CA PRO A 34 -23.19 18.70 -8.33
C PRO A 34 -23.28 17.67 -7.21
N ALA A 35 -24.14 16.67 -7.39
CA ALA A 35 -24.37 15.62 -6.41
C ALA A 35 -24.26 14.26 -7.10
N TYR A 36 -23.89 13.23 -6.34
CA TYR A 36 -23.73 11.88 -6.88
C TYR A 36 -24.23 10.81 -5.92
N SER A 37 -24.60 9.66 -6.49
CA SER A 37 -24.99 8.46 -5.76
C SER A 37 -24.24 7.25 -6.29
N ASN A 38 -23.37 6.67 -5.47
CA ASN A 38 -22.67 5.43 -5.80
C ASN A 38 -23.61 4.20 -5.79
N SER A 39 -24.73 4.24 -5.07
CA SER A 39 -25.73 3.15 -5.10
C SER A 39 -26.53 3.14 -6.40
N ASN A 40 -26.77 4.32 -6.97
CA ASN A 40 -27.55 4.48 -8.20
C ASN A 40 -26.64 4.56 -9.44
N GLY A 41 -25.36 4.88 -9.26
CA GLY A 41 -24.43 5.06 -10.36
C GLY A 41 -24.69 6.36 -11.13
N SER A 42 -25.03 7.44 -10.43
CA SER A 42 -25.46 8.70 -11.05
C SER A 42 -24.72 9.92 -10.49
N LEU A 43 -24.53 10.94 -11.33
CA LEU A 43 -24.06 12.29 -11.00
C LEU A 43 -24.99 13.29 -11.68
N ASP A 44 -25.60 14.18 -10.92
CA ASP A 44 -26.49 15.24 -11.39
C ASP A 44 -25.85 16.61 -11.14
N TYR A 45 -26.07 17.57 -12.05
CA TYR A 45 -25.57 18.93 -11.91
C TYR A 45 -26.39 19.93 -12.73
N GLY A 46 -26.40 21.18 -12.30
CA GLY A 46 -27.01 22.29 -13.05
C GLY A 46 -26.30 23.61 -12.75
N GLY A 47 -25.71 24.20 -13.78
CA GLY A 47 -24.87 25.38 -13.68
C GLY A 47 -25.25 26.47 -14.68
N VAL A 48 -25.04 27.72 -14.28
CA VAL A 48 -25.19 28.89 -15.15
C VAL A 48 -23.88 29.67 -15.27
N VAL A 49 -23.67 30.23 -16.45
CA VAL A 49 -22.62 31.18 -16.79
C VAL A 49 -23.27 32.54 -16.88
N LEU A 50 -22.94 33.43 -15.95
CA LEU A 50 -23.48 34.79 -15.91
C LEU A 50 -23.06 35.58 -17.14
N ASN A 51 -23.78 36.67 -17.41
CA ASN A 51 -23.47 37.57 -18.53
C ASN A 51 -22.00 38.03 -18.50
N PRO A 52 -21.30 38.04 -19.65
CA PRO A 52 -21.81 37.91 -21.03
C PRO A 52 -21.99 36.47 -21.56
N GLY A 53 -21.90 35.44 -20.70
CA GLY A 53 -21.92 34.04 -21.08
C GLY A 53 -20.56 33.54 -21.59
N TYR A 54 -20.49 32.25 -21.92
CA TYR A 54 -19.29 31.60 -22.45
C TYR A 54 -19.34 31.50 -23.99
N ASN A 55 -18.29 31.98 -24.66
CA ASN A 55 -18.17 32.01 -26.13
C ASN A 55 -16.94 31.26 -26.68
N GLY A 56 -16.27 30.45 -25.86
CA GLY A 56 -15.14 29.64 -26.30
C GLY A 56 -15.55 28.33 -26.99
N THR A 57 -14.59 27.68 -27.63
CA THR A 57 -14.80 26.41 -28.35
C THR A 57 -14.69 25.17 -27.45
N SER A 58 -14.13 25.30 -26.25
CA SER A 58 -13.93 24.20 -25.30
C SER A 58 -13.86 24.70 -23.85
N GLY A 59 -14.76 24.23 -22.99
CA GLY A 59 -14.81 24.61 -21.59
C GLY A 59 -15.15 23.43 -20.69
N THR A 60 -14.54 23.40 -19.52
CA THR A 60 -14.82 22.38 -18.50
C THR A 60 -16.02 22.81 -17.66
N ILE A 61 -17.00 21.93 -17.46
CA ILE A 61 -18.11 22.17 -16.52
C ILE A 61 -17.74 21.70 -15.11
N LEU A 62 -17.29 20.45 -14.99
CA LEU A 62 -16.80 19.86 -13.74
C LEU A 62 -15.87 18.70 -14.06
N THR A 63 -15.14 18.22 -13.05
CA THR A 63 -14.33 17.01 -13.12
C THR A 63 -14.81 16.00 -12.09
N ALA A 64 -15.18 14.79 -12.53
CA ALA A 64 -15.53 13.67 -11.65
C ALA A 64 -14.36 12.69 -11.54
N THR A 65 -13.98 12.33 -10.32
CA THR A 65 -12.91 11.36 -10.04
C THR A 65 -13.52 10.03 -9.64
N PHE A 66 -13.07 8.96 -10.28
CA PHE A 66 -13.55 7.61 -10.02
C PHE A 66 -12.44 6.72 -9.49
N ARG A 67 -12.78 5.90 -8.50
CA ARG A 67 -12.02 4.72 -8.09
C ARG A 67 -12.59 3.48 -8.78
N VAL A 68 -11.74 2.67 -9.37
CA VAL A 68 -12.12 1.39 -9.98
C VAL A 68 -12.27 0.33 -8.89
N LYS A 69 -13.41 -0.37 -8.88
CA LYS A 69 -13.77 -1.43 -7.92
C LYS A 69 -13.42 -2.83 -8.43
N GLY A 70 -13.44 -3.04 -9.74
CA GLY A 70 -13.25 -4.35 -10.34
C GLY A 70 -12.82 -4.28 -11.80
N ALA A 71 -12.41 -5.43 -12.34
CA ALA A 71 -12.07 -5.56 -13.74
C ALA A 71 -13.33 -5.73 -14.60
N GLY A 72 -13.23 -5.31 -15.86
CA GLY A 72 -14.32 -5.31 -16.83
C GLY A 72 -14.37 -4.01 -17.60
N THR A 73 -15.38 -3.86 -18.46
CA THR A 73 -15.61 -2.63 -19.21
C THR A 73 -16.64 -1.79 -18.46
N GLY A 74 -16.22 -0.67 -17.89
CA GLY A 74 -17.11 0.32 -17.31
C GLY A 74 -17.42 1.43 -18.30
N ALA A 75 -18.65 1.91 -18.27
CA ALA A 75 -19.09 3.03 -19.08
C ALA A 75 -19.51 4.21 -18.22
N VAL A 76 -19.37 5.39 -18.79
CA VAL A 76 -19.91 6.65 -18.33
C VAL A 76 -20.76 7.20 -19.47
N SER A 77 -22.00 7.61 -19.22
CA SER A 77 -22.92 8.10 -20.26
C SER A 77 -23.83 9.19 -19.74
N PHE A 78 -24.38 10.02 -20.62
CA PHE A 78 -25.40 11.00 -20.25
C PHE A 78 -26.79 10.41 -20.47
N SER A 79 -27.63 10.34 -19.44
CA SER A 79 -29.07 10.06 -19.62
C SER A 79 -29.85 11.31 -20.01
N SER A 80 -29.38 12.47 -19.55
CA SER A 80 -29.90 13.78 -19.95
C SER A 80 -28.76 14.78 -19.95
N ALA A 81 -28.84 15.74 -20.87
CA ALA A 81 -27.94 16.87 -20.92
C ALA A 81 -28.60 18.02 -21.69
N SER A 82 -28.33 19.24 -21.27
CA SER A 82 -28.76 20.45 -21.96
C SER A 82 -27.65 21.49 -21.94
N VAL A 83 -27.55 22.28 -23.00
CA VAL A 83 -26.63 23.42 -23.08
C VAL A 83 -27.42 24.58 -23.67
N LEU A 84 -27.61 25.65 -22.91
CA LEU A 84 -28.48 26.75 -23.31
C LEU A 84 -27.68 27.94 -23.88
N ALA A 85 -28.24 28.59 -24.90
CA ALA A 85 -27.70 29.80 -25.51
C ALA A 85 -27.95 31.04 -24.63
N ASN A 86 -27.04 32.01 -24.70
CA ASN A 86 -27.22 33.30 -24.03
C ASN A 86 -28.07 34.27 -24.87
N ASP A 87 -29.28 33.86 -25.23
CA ASP A 87 -30.18 34.60 -26.13
C ASP A 87 -31.44 35.14 -25.43
N GLY A 88 -31.58 34.90 -24.12
CA GLY A 88 -32.76 35.28 -23.34
C GLY A 88 -34.00 34.40 -23.56
N LEU A 89 -33.92 33.41 -24.45
CA LEU A 89 -35.01 32.47 -24.77
C LEU A 89 -34.76 31.07 -24.22
N GLY A 90 -33.52 30.75 -23.84
CA GLY A 90 -33.16 29.43 -23.32
C GLY A 90 -33.06 28.38 -24.42
N THR A 91 -32.67 28.78 -25.64
CA THR A 91 -32.51 27.84 -26.76
C THR A 91 -31.46 26.78 -26.43
N ASN A 92 -31.83 25.50 -26.51
CA ASN A 92 -30.88 24.40 -26.35
C ASN A 92 -30.02 24.26 -27.61
N ILE A 93 -28.71 24.43 -27.45
CA ILE A 93 -27.69 24.37 -28.51
C ILE A 93 -26.83 23.09 -28.42
N LEU A 94 -27.19 22.13 -27.57
CA LEU A 94 -26.51 20.84 -27.50
C LEU A 94 -26.78 20.03 -28.78
N SER A 95 -25.77 19.85 -29.62
CA SER A 95 -25.87 19.04 -30.84
C SER A 95 -25.66 17.55 -30.61
N SER A 96 -24.84 17.19 -29.61
CA SER A 96 -24.52 15.81 -29.27
C SER A 96 -23.96 15.72 -27.86
N SER A 97 -24.15 14.57 -27.21
CA SER A 97 -23.46 14.20 -25.98
C SER A 97 -22.78 12.86 -26.17
N SER A 98 -21.55 12.73 -25.67
CA SER A 98 -20.79 11.49 -25.75
C SER A 98 -20.37 11.05 -24.35
N GLY A 99 -20.63 9.79 -24.06
CA GLY A 99 -20.05 9.11 -22.91
C GLY A 99 -18.60 8.66 -23.16
N GLY A 100 -18.08 7.85 -22.23
CA GLY A 100 -16.80 7.16 -22.36
C GLY A 100 -16.94 5.69 -21.96
N SER A 101 -16.18 4.81 -22.64
CA SER A 101 -16.06 3.39 -22.28
C SER A 101 -14.62 3.10 -21.91
N TYR A 102 -14.41 2.50 -20.74
CA TYR A 102 -13.11 2.29 -20.14
C TYR A 102 -12.92 0.81 -19.84
N SER A 103 -11.84 0.22 -20.35
CA SER A 103 -11.47 -1.16 -20.03
C SER A 103 -10.60 -1.18 -18.78
N PHE A 104 -11.14 -1.70 -17.70
CA PHE A 104 -10.41 -1.96 -16.47
C PHE A 104 -9.88 -3.36 -16.52
N ILE A 105 -8.59 -3.48 -16.74
CA ILE A 105 -7.91 -4.73 -16.44
C ILE A 105 -7.83 -4.85 -14.92
N SER A 106 -7.97 -6.08 -14.41
CA SER A 106 -7.56 -6.35 -13.05
C SER A 106 -6.16 -5.79 -12.92
N LYS A 107 -5.92 -4.99 -11.87
CA LYS A 107 -4.55 -4.88 -11.37
C LYS A 107 -4.08 -6.32 -11.32
N LYS A 108 -3.07 -6.68 -12.13
CA LYS A 108 -2.52 -8.04 -12.19
C LYS A 108 -2.51 -8.47 -10.74
N ALA A 109 -3.38 -9.41 -10.37
CA ALA A 109 -3.24 -10.06 -9.10
C ALA A 109 -1.77 -10.43 -9.15
N ALA A 110 -0.97 -9.92 -8.21
CA ALA A 110 0.35 -10.49 -8.03
C ALA A 110 0.07 -11.97 -8.13
N THR A 111 0.63 -12.63 -9.15
CA THR A 111 0.54 -14.09 -9.28
C THR A 111 0.62 -14.58 -7.86
N PRO A 112 -0.32 -15.38 -7.34
CA PRO A 112 -0.13 -15.89 -6.01
C PRO A 112 1.30 -16.41 -6.01
N SER A 113 2.20 -15.74 -5.28
CA SER A 113 3.37 -16.43 -4.80
C SER A 113 2.76 -17.68 -4.20
N PRO A 114 3.20 -18.86 -4.67
CA PRO A 114 2.51 -20.12 -4.46
C PRO A 114 2.00 -20.14 -3.04
N VAL A 115 0.67 -20.16 -2.86
CA VAL A 115 -0.05 -20.12 -1.58
C VAL A 115 0.90 -19.83 -0.42
N ALA A 116 1.17 -18.55 -0.09
CA ALA A 116 1.43 -18.31 1.31
C ALA A 116 0.19 -18.91 1.98
N LYS A 117 0.42 -19.88 2.86
CA LYS A 117 -0.59 -20.49 3.73
C LYS A 117 -1.14 -19.29 4.57
N THR A 118 -1.27 -19.39 5.86
CA THR A 118 -0.73 -18.27 6.66
C THR A 118 0.71 -17.99 6.10
N PRO A 119 1.41 -16.86 6.28
CA PRO A 119 2.80 -17.10 6.63
C PRO A 119 2.67 -18.05 7.83
N THR A 120 2.88 -19.36 7.62
CA THR A 120 3.86 -20.04 8.45
C THR A 120 4.96 -18.99 8.48
N PRO A 121 5.13 -18.25 9.59
CA PRO A 121 6.08 -17.15 9.65
C PRO A 121 7.30 -17.68 8.94
N ALA A 122 7.77 -17.05 7.84
CA ALA A 122 8.92 -17.56 7.09
C ALA A 122 9.90 -18.02 8.16
N PRO A 123 10.17 -19.34 8.29
CA PRO A 123 10.50 -19.96 9.58
C PRO A 123 11.55 -19.06 10.18
N LYS A 124 11.15 -18.34 11.25
CA LYS A 124 11.92 -17.19 11.74
C LYS A 124 13.36 -17.71 11.81
N LEU A 125 14.25 -17.21 10.95
CA LEU A 125 15.46 -17.96 10.69
C LEU A 125 16.25 -17.98 12.00
N ALA A 126 16.53 -19.18 12.50
CA ALA A 126 17.44 -19.31 13.62
C ALA A 126 18.77 -18.68 13.19
N PRO A 127 19.41 -17.87 14.05
CA PRO A 127 20.70 -17.31 13.73
C PRO A 127 21.66 -18.41 13.29
N ALA A 128 22.28 -18.23 12.12
CA ALA A 128 23.38 -19.07 11.67
C ALA A 128 24.64 -18.65 12.43
N VAL A 129 24.81 -19.22 13.62
CA VAL A 129 25.90 -18.89 14.53
C VAL A 129 27.16 -19.65 14.14
N PHE A 130 28.28 -18.95 14.05
CA PHE A 130 29.60 -19.51 13.77
C PHE A 130 30.63 -18.87 14.69
N SER A 131 31.77 -19.52 14.89
CA SER A 131 32.90 -18.92 15.61
C SER A 131 34.15 -18.94 14.76
N SER A 132 34.83 -17.79 14.65
CA SER A 132 36.15 -17.69 14.01
C SER A 132 37.24 -18.35 14.87
N THR A 133 37.04 -18.40 16.18
CA THR A 133 37.98 -18.96 17.16
C THR A 133 37.70 -20.42 17.54
N HIS A 134 36.44 -20.86 17.47
CA HIS A 134 35.98 -22.20 17.85
C HIS A 134 35.10 -22.81 16.72
N PRO A 135 35.64 -23.06 15.51
CA PRO A 135 34.79 -23.33 14.34
C PRO A 135 34.00 -24.65 14.40
N ASP A 136 34.53 -25.64 15.09
CA ASP A 136 33.93 -26.98 15.27
C ASP A 136 33.46 -27.21 16.71
N GLN A 137 32.14 -27.33 16.88
CA GLN A 137 31.44 -27.52 18.16
C GLN A 137 31.72 -28.87 18.85
N ASN A 138 32.30 -29.83 18.14
CA ASN A 138 32.67 -31.14 18.67
C ASN A 138 34.14 -31.23 19.09
N LYS A 139 34.88 -30.13 18.93
CA LYS A 139 36.30 -30.05 19.25
C LYS A 139 36.54 -29.18 20.49
N TRP A 140 37.48 -29.60 21.32
CA TRP A 140 37.96 -28.79 22.44
C TRP A 140 39.00 -27.77 21.98
N TYR A 141 38.91 -26.55 22.51
CA TYR A 141 39.86 -25.48 22.25
C TYR A 141 40.47 -25.00 23.58
N ARG A 142 41.75 -24.63 23.54
CA ARG A 142 42.44 -24.02 24.70
C ARG A 142 42.17 -22.52 24.83
N ASN A 143 41.60 -21.90 23.81
CA ASN A 143 41.32 -20.47 23.81
C ASN A 143 40.07 -20.19 24.66
N ASN A 144 40.21 -19.45 25.76
CA ASN A 144 39.09 -19.08 26.63
C ASN A 144 38.36 -17.80 26.20
N ASN A 145 38.68 -17.25 25.03
CA ASN A 145 38.10 -16.01 24.50
C ASN A 145 37.41 -16.27 23.16
N PRO A 146 36.19 -16.85 23.19
CA PRO A 146 35.46 -17.17 21.98
C PRO A 146 34.90 -15.91 21.31
N VAL A 147 35.09 -15.82 20.01
CA VAL A 147 34.49 -14.81 19.12
C VAL A 147 33.44 -15.50 18.27
N VAL A 148 32.19 -15.07 18.41
CA VAL A 148 31.04 -15.72 17.80
C VAL A 148 30.27 -14.72 16.95
N GLY A 149 30.01 -15.09 15.71
CA GLY A 149 29.33 -14.28 14.71
C GLY A 149 28.07 -14.95 14.18
N TRP A 150 27.22 -14.15 13.54
CA TRP A 150 26.02 -14.58 12.84
C TRP A 150 25.69 -13.62 11.69
N SER A 151 24.94 -14.10 10.71
CA SER A 151 24.43 -13.26 9.62
C SER A 151 23.08 -12.65 10.01
N VAL A 152 22.98 -11.32 10.13
CA VAL A 152 21.73 -10.64 10.50
C VAL A 152 20.88 -10.35 9.25
N PRO A 153 19.64 -10.85 9.15
CA PRO A 153 18.71 -10.50 8.08
C PRO A 153 18.27 -9.02 8.13
N ALA A 154 17.91 -8.45 6.98
CA ALA A 154 17.50 -7.04 6.85
C ALA A 154 16.27 -6.64 7.71
N ASP A 155 15.45 -7.61 8.09
CA ASP A 155 14.18 -7.38 8.81
C ASP A 155 14.30 -7.51 10.34
N VAL A 156 15.50 -7.67 10.90
CA VAL A 156 15.69 -7.81 12.35
C VAL A 156 15.58 -6.46 13.06
N LYS A 157 14.81 -6.40 14.15
CA LYS A 157 14.70 -5.21 15.02
C LYS A 157 15.72 -5.23 16.17
N GLU A 158 16.01 -6.40 16.71
CA GLU A 158 16.88 -6.59 17.87
C GLU A 158 17.49 -8.00 17.82
N VAL A 159 18.72 -8.14 18.29
CA VAL A 159 19.39 -9.44 18.48
C VAL A 159 19.54 -9.68 19.98
N ARG A 160 19.08 -10.81 20.49
CA ARG A 160 19.31 -11.21 21.88
C ARG A 160 20.43 -12.23 21.98
N ILE A 161 21.33 -12.03 22.94
CA ILE A 161 22.55 -12.83 23.07
C ILE A 161 22.81 -13.12 24.55
N ASP A 162 23.14 -14.36 24.88
CA ASP A 162 23.72 -14.75 26.18
C ASP A 162 24.79 -15.84 26.02
N LEU A 163 25.43 -16.18 27.14
CA LEU A 163 26.39 -17.27 27.28
C LEU A 163 26.01 -18.07 28.54
N ASP A 164 25.70 -19.35 28.39
CA ASP A 164 25.26 -20.22 29.47
C ASP A 164 25.87 -21.62 29.32
N LYS A 165 25.86 -22.43 30.39
CA LYS A 165 26.23 -23.85 30.34
C LYS A 165 25.16 -24.73 29.70
N THR A 166 23.99 -24.15 29.40
CA THR A 166 22.87 -24.85 28.78
C THR A 166 22.32 -24.07 27.59
N SER A 167 21.61 -24.77 26.69
CA SER A 167 20.88 -24.14 25.59
C SER A 167 19.63 -23.45 26.15
N THR A 168 19.59 -22.12 26.08
CA THR A 168 18.53 -21.28 26.67
C THR A 168 18.02 -20.24 25.66
N VAL A 169 16.93 -19.54 26.02
CA VAL A 169 16.41 -18.42 25.23
C VAL A 169 16.94 -17.10 25.82
N PRO A 170 17.82 -16.37 25.12
CA PRO A 170 18.45 -15.17 25.65
C PRO A 170 17.44 -14.03 25.85
N GLN A 171 17.67 -13.19 26.87
CA GLN A 171 16.82 -12.03 27.18
C GLN A 171 17.52 -10.68 26.96
N ALA A 172 18.85 -10.64 26.96
CA ALA A 172 19.61 -9.41 26.80
C ALA A 172 19.64 -8.97 25.32
N GLY A 173 19.00 -7.85 25.01
CA GLY A 173 18.87 -7.30 23.66
C GLY A 173 20.00 -6.38 23.23
N TYR A 174 20.32 -6.42 21.94
CA TYR A 174 21.36 -5.65 21.25
C TYR A 174 20.83 -5.08 19.93
N PRO A 175 21.44 -4.01 19.39
CA PRO A 175 21.06 -3.43 18.11
C PRO A 175 21.12 -4.44 16.95
N PRO A 176 20.27 -4.31 15.91
CA PRO A 176 20.23 -5.22 14.78
C PRO A 176 21.49 -5.18 13.90
N THR A 177 22.35 -4.17 14.06
CA THR A 177 23.67 -4.10 13.42
C THR A 177 24.71 -5.00 14.11
N THR A 178 24.37 -5.64 15.24
CA THR A 178 25.27 -6.53 15.97
C THR A 178 25.34 -7.87 15.26
N ALA A 179 26.42 -8.13 14.54
CA ALA A 179 26.66 -9.38 13.80
C ALA A 179 27.72 -10.29 14.46
N GLU A 180 28.37 -9.81 15.53
CA GLU A 180 29.42 -10.55 16.25
C GLU A 180 29.44 -10.16 17.75
N LYS A 181 29.84 -11.10 18.60
CA LYS A 181 30.13 -10.90 20.02
C LYS A 181 31.40 -11.65 20.42
N SER A 182 32.26 -10.96 21.17
CA SER A 182 33.42 -11.54 21.83
C SER A 182 33.12 -11.78 23.30
N PHE A 183 33.54 -12.93 23.83
CA PHE A 183 33.55 -13.23 25.26
C PHE A 183 35.00 -13.40 25.73
N VAL A 184 35.28 -13.02 26.98
CA VAL A 184 36.63 -13.01 27.53
C VAL A 184 36.64 -13.81 28.82
N GLY A 185 37.64 -14.68 28.99
CA GLY A 185 37.85 -15.43 30.23
C GLY A 185 36.72 -16.41 30.55
N VAL A 186 36.18 -17.10 29.54
CA VAL A 186 35.17 -18.15 29.75
C VAL A 186 35.83 -19.30 30.49
N ASN A 187 35.25 -19.71 31.63
CA ASN A 187 35.78 -20.79 32.47
C ASN A 187 35.73 -22.15 31.74
N ASP A 188 36.57 -23.09 32.17
CA ASP A 188 36.58 -24.45 31.61
C ASP A 188 35.21 -25.13 31.72
N GLY A 189 34.83 -25.85 30.65
CA GLY A 189 33.60 -26.60 30.55
C GLY A 189 32.94 -26.45 29.17
N VAL A 190 31.77 -27.07 29.02
CA VAL A 190 30.94 -26.91 27.83
C VAL A 190 30.06 -25.67 28.03
N TRP A 191 30.16 -24.73 27.10
CA TRP A 191 29.35 -23.51 27.09
C TRP A 191 28.57 -23.40 25.79
N TYR A 192 27.49 -22.65 25.83
CA TYR A 192 26.63 -22.37 24.70
C TYR A 192 26.45 -20.86 24.58
N VAL A 193 26.74 -20.32 23.39
CA VAL A 193 26.32 -18.97 23.03
C VAL A 193 24.95 -19.08 22.41
N ASN A 194 23.94 -18.52 23.07
CA ASN A 194 22.58 -18.52 22.54
C ASN A 194 22.27 -17.18 21.88
N VAL A 195 21.73 -17.22 20.67
CA VAL A 195 21.39 -16.05 19.86
C VAL A 195 19.94 -16.17 19.40
N GLN A 196 19.16 -15.09 19.49
CA GLN A 196 17.79 -15.02 19.00
C GLN A 196 17.54 -13.70 18.26
N PHE A 197 16.91 -13.77 17.08
CA PHE A 197 16.47 -12.57 16.37
C PHE A 197 15.05 -12.17 16.77
N ILE A 198 14.84 -10.88 17.02
CA ILE A 198 13.52 -10.28 17.24
C ILE A 198 13.09 -9.57 15.96
N MET A 199 12.01 -10.06 15.36
CA MET A 199 11.45 -9.53 14.13
C MET A 199 10.29 -8.55 14.44
N PRO A 200 9.84 -7.73 13.48
CA PRO A 200 8.62 -6.92 13.62
C PRO A 200 7.38 -7.74 14.02
N THR A 201 7.36 -9.03 13.67
CA THR A 201 6.29 -10.00 13.98
C THR A 201 6.50 -10.76 15.30
N GLY A 202 7.55 -10.45 16.07
CA GLY A 202 7.86 -11.07 17.37
C GLY A 202 9.15 -11.92 17.39
N PRO A 203 9.45 -12.63 18.49
CA PRO A 203 10.72 -13.35 18.70
C PRO A 203 10.86 -14.59 17.81
N GLY A 204 12.03 -14.77 17.20
CA GLY A 204 12.46 -15.97 16.45
C GLY A 204 12.83 -17.16 17.32
N PRO A 205 13.13 -18.33 16.74
CA PRO A 205 13.83 -19.40 17.46
C PRO A 205 15.21 -18.90 17.88
N ALA A 206 15.66 -19.38 19.04
CA ALA A 206 17.03 -19.23 19.48
C ALA A 206 17.91 -20.30 18.81
N SER A 207 19.17 -19.96 18.59
CA SER A 207 20.22 -20.87 18.11
C SER A 207 21.31 -20.91 19.17
N SER A 208 21.80 -22.11 19.48
CA SER A 208 22.86 -22.33 20.47
C SER A 208 24.10 -22.86 19.76
N PHE A 209 25.22 -22.18 19.94
CA PHE A 209 26.52 -22.62 19.45
C PHE A 209 27.35 -23.13 20.61
N LYS A 210 27.70 -24.41 20.58
CA LYS A 210 28.54 -25.04 21.59
C LYS A 210 30.00 -24.63 21.42
N LEU A 211 30.61 -24.20 22.51
CA LEU A 211 32.03 -23.86 22.64
C LEU A 211 32.78 -24.97 23.37
#